data_AF-A0A4S4KCE0-F1
#
_entry.id   AF-A0A4S4KCE0-F1
#
_cell.length_a   1.000
_cell.length_b   1.000
_cell.length_c   1.000
_cell.angle_alpha   90.00
_cell.angle_beta   90.00
_cell.angle_gamma   90.00
#
_symmetry.space_group_name_H-M   'P 1'
#
loop_
_entity.id
_entity.type
_entity.pdbx_description
1 polymer ?
#
loop_
_entity_poly.entity_id
_entity_poly.type
_entity_poly.pdbx_seq_one_letter_code
_entity_poly.pdbx_strand_id
1 'polypeptide(L)'
;MPLRFRIPLHTIGAAIPELGSFPYEPGEREWDGPTLFIKGTKSKYINDRNIPIAKEFFPNATLEPLEAGHWVHAEKPNEFKQLVTNFIKADSH
;
A
#
# COMPACT_ATOMS: atom_id res chain seq x y z
N MET A 1 35.12 2.34 -17.17
CA MET A 1 33.70 2.74 -17.34
C MET A 1 33.32 3.59 -16.15
N PRO A 2 32.67 4.76 -16.31
CA PRO A 2 32.22 5.54 -15.17
C PRO A 2 31.13 4.78 -14.42
N LEU A 3 31.17 4.83 -13.08
CA LEU A 3 30.07 4.35 -12.24
C LEU A 3 28.79 5.09 -12.65
N ARG A 4 27.80 4.33 -13.12
CA ARG A 4 26.45 4.82 -13.39
C ARG A 4 25.50 4.03 -12.52
N PHE A 5 24.57 4.73 -11.87
CA PHE A 5 23.46 4.06 -11.20
C PHE A 5 22.66 3.28 -12.24
N ARG A 6 22.30 2.03 -11.89
CA ARG A 6 21.40 1.21 -12.72
C ARG A 6 20.02 1.85 -12.85
N ILE A 7 19.64 2.67 -11.88
CA ILE A 7 18.36 3.37 -11.81
C ILE A 7 18.56 4.84 -12.23
N PRO A 8 17.69 5.41 -13.09
CA PRO A 8 17.81 6.78 -13.56
C PRO A 8 17.40 7.79 -12.48
N LEU A 9 18.35 8.14 -11.60
CA LEU A 9 18.08 9.00 -10.44
C LEU A 9 17.52 10.39 -10.81
N HIS A 10 17.98 10.98 -11.91
CA HIS A 10 17.48 12.28 -12.36
C HIS A 10 15.98 12.22 -12.74
N THR A 11 15.58 11.18 -13.48
CA THR A 11 14.18 10.98 -13.87
C THR A 11 13.30 10.73 -12.66
N ILE A 12 13.73 9.85 -11.75
CA ILE A 12 12.95 9.55 -10.55
C ILE A 12 12.84 10.79 -9.67
N GLY A 13 13.93 11.53 -9.47
CA GLY A 13 13.95 12.75 -8.66
C GLY A 13 12.94 13.77 -9.17
N ALA A 14 12.87 13.99 -10.49
CA ALA A 14 11.90 14.89 -11.09
C ALA A 14 10.45 14.39 -10.97
N ALA A 15 10.23 13.07 -10.89
CA ALA A 15 8.90 12.45 -10.83
C ALA A 15 8.37 12.26 -9.40
N ILE A 16 9.16 12.46 -8.34
CA ILE A 16 8.73 12.22 -6.95
C ILE A 16 7.42 12.95 -6.59
N PRO A 17 7.22 14.24 -6.91
CA PRO A 17 5.98 14.94 -6.54
C PRO A 17 4.74 14.28 -7.15
N GLU A 18 4.81 13.94 -8.44
CA GLU A 18 3.71 13.27 -9.16
C GLU A 18 3.48 11.85 -8.63
N LEU A 19 4.53 11.08 -8.35
CA LEU A 19 4.43 9.74 -7.78
C LEU A 19 3.83 9.73 -6.37
N GLY A 20 4.06 10.79 -5.59
CA GLY A 20 3.47 10.97 -4.26
C GLY A 20 2.07 11.57 -4.29
N SER A 21 1.59 12.00 -5.45
CA SER A 21 0.25 12.55 -5.63
C SER A 21 -0.79 11.44 -5.76
N PHE A 22 -2.05 11.81 -5.57
CA PHE A 22 -3.19 10.97 -5.90
C PHE A 22 -4.22 11.87 -6.61
N PRO A 23 -4.38 11.78 -7.94
CA PRO A 23 -5.05 12.80 -8.74
C PRO A 23 -6.59 12.66 -8.74
N TYR A 24 -7.15 12.01 -7.71
CA TYR A 24 -8.58 11.75 -7.60
C TYR A 24 -9.08 12.24 -6.25
N GLU A 25 -10.25 12.85 -6.25
CA GLU A 25 -10.95 13.20 -5.02
C GLU A 25 -11.82 12.03 -4.53
N PRO A 26 -12.09 11.90 -3.22
CA PRO A 26 -12.95 10.84 -2.70
C PRO A 26 -14.33 10.86 -3.37
N GLY A 27 -14.80 9.68 -3.81
CA GLY A 27 -16.04 9.51 -4.56
C GLY A 27 -15.95 9.81 -6.08
N GLU A 28 -14.80 10.28 -6.59
CA GLU A 28 -14.60 10.45 -8.04
C GLU A 28 -14.38 9.11 -8.75
N ARG A 29 -13.70 8.18 -8.07
CA ARG A 29 -13.33 6.86 -8.55
C ARG A 29 -13.48 5.85 -7.44
N GLU A 30 -13.99 4.67 -7.78
CA GLU A 30 -14.11 3.56 -6.86
C GLU A 30 -13.56 2.30 -7.50
N TRP A 31 -13.00 1.43 -6.66
CA TRP A 31 -12.62 0.07 -7.01
C TRP A 31 -13.46 -0.90 -6.18
N ASP A 32 -14.44 -1.53 -6.83
CA ASP A 32 -15.35 -2.48 -6.19
C ASP A 32 -14.74 -3.87 -5.95
N GLY A 33 -13.52 -4.12 -6.44
CA GLY A 33 -12.87 -5.41 -6.22
C GLY A 33 -12.40 -5.58 -4.77
N PRO A 34 -12.22 -6.82 -4.30
CA PRO A 34 -11.60 -7.07 -3.01
C PRO A 34 -10.25 -6.37 -2.90
N THR A 35 -10.00 -5.74 -1.75
CA THR A 35 -8.75 -5.01 -1.50
C THR A 35 -8.25 -5.34 -0.11
N LEU A 36 -6.95 -5.61 0.02
CA LEU A 36 -6.32 -5.85 1.32
C LEU A 36 -5.27 -4.77 1.60
N PHE A 37 -5.51 -3.97 2.64
CA PHE A 37 -4.50 -3.10 3.22
C PHE A 37 -3.83 -3.80 4.40
N ILE A 38 -2.51 -3.93 4.36
CA ILE A 38 -1.72 -4.44 5.50
C ILE A 38 -0.91 -3.29 6.08
N LYS A 39 -1.11 -2.94 7.35
CA LYS A 39 -0.38 -1.84 8.01
C LYS A 39 0.42 -2.32 9.21
N GLY A 40 1.58 -1.71 9.42
CA GLY A 40 2.29 -1.84 10.69
C GLY A 40 1.66 -0.95 11.76
N THR A 41 1.41 -1.48 12.95
CA THR A 41 0.84 -0.73 14.08
C THR A 41 1.75 0.40 14.57
N LYS A 42 3.06 0.31 14.32
CA LYS A 42 4.06 1.34 14.67
C LYS A 42 4.35 2.30 13.51
N SER A 43 3.69 2.14 12.36
CA SER A 43 3.87 2.98 11.18
C SER A 43 2.90 4.17 11.15
N LYS A 44 3.37 5.32 10.66
CA LYS A 44 2.57 6.56 10.53
C LYS A 44 1.86 6.71 9.17
N TYR A 45 2.10 5.82 8.21
CA TYR A 45 1.61 5.96 6.83
C TYR A 45 0.10 5.74 6.69
N ILE A 46 -0.42 4.62 7.20
CA ILE A 46 -1.86 4.36 7.27
C ILE A 46 -2.32 4.66 8.69
N ASN A 47 -2.87 5.86 8.88
CA ASN A 47 -3.38 6.35 10.15
C ASN A 47 -4.91 6.47 10.14
N ASP A 48 -5.50 6.77 11.29
CA ASP A 48 -6.95 6.77 11.48
C ASP A 48 -7.70 7.80 10.63
N ARG A 49 -7.01 8.83 10.12
CA ARG A 49 -7.59 9.82 9.19
C ARG A 49 -7.62 9.29 7.76
N ASN A 50 -6.66 8.45 7.40
CA ASN A 50 -6.52 7.91 6.04
C ASN A 50 -7.45 6.71 5.82
N ILE A 51 -7.85 5.99 6.88
CA ILE A 51 -8.68 4.79 6.78
C ILE A 51 -10.08 5.10 6.22
N PRO A 52 -10.82 6.14 6.69
CA PRO A 52 -12.09 6.51 6.10
C PRO A 52 -11.96 6.90 4.62
N ILE A 53 -10.95 7.72 4.28
CA ILE A 53 -10.69 8.15 2.91
C ILE A 53 -10.41 6.94 2.00
N ALA A 54 -9.60 5.99 2.46
CA ALA A 54 -9.32 4.78 1.69
C ALA A 54 -10.59 3.95 1.41
N LYS A 55 -11.56 3.93 2.33
CA LYS A 55 -12.85 3.25 2.11
C LYS A 55 -13.73 3.93 1.06
N GLU A 56 -13.58 5.23 0.86
CA GLU A 56 -14.30 5.96 -0.21
C GLU A 56 -13.79 5.59 -1.60
N PHE A 57 -12.52 5.17 -1.73
CA PHE A 57 -11.97 4.66 -2.99
C PHE A 57 -12.08 3.13 -3.13
N PHE A 58 -12.05 2.41 -2.00
CA PHE A 58 -12.01 0.94 -1.95
C PHE A 58 -13.08 0.43 -0.96
N PRO A 59 -14.37 0.44 -1.34
CA PRO A 59 -15.47 0.10 -0.43
C PRO A 59 -15.38 -1.33 0.12
N ASN A 60 -14.82 -2.26 -0.66
CA ASN A 60 -14.64 -3.67 -0.27
C ASN A 60 -13.25 -3.96 0.32
N ALA A 61 -12.60 -2.95 0.92
CA ALA A 61 -11.29 -3.11 1.53
C ALA A 61 -11.34 -3.67 2.95
N THR A 62 -10.44 -4.63 3.20
CA THR A 62 -10.10 -5.13 4.54
C THR A 62 -8.78 -4.51 4.99
N LEU A 63 -8.69 -4.10 6.26
CA LEU A 63 -7.48 -3.56 6.87
C LEU A 63 -6.94 -4.51 7.94
N GLU A 64 -5.75 -5.04 7.71
CA GLU A 64 -5.06 -5.98 8.61
C GLU A 64 -3.86 -5.32 9.30
N PRO A 65 -3.92 -5.08 10.62
CA PRO A 65 -2.79 -4.54 11.38
C PRO A 65 -1.80 -5.63 11.78
N LEU A 66 -0.51 -5.38 11.60
CA LEU A 66 0.61 -6.21 12.07
C LEU A 66 1.45 -5.45 13.09
N GLU A 67 1.96 -6.16 14.11
CA GLU A 67 2.87 -5.61 15.13
C GLU A 67 4.27 -5.31 14.54
N ALA A 68 4.35 -4.30 13.68
CA ALA A 68 5.52 -3.96 12.88
C ALA A 68 5.63 -2.45 12.64
N GLY A 69 6.81 -2.01 12.22
CA GLY A 69 7.06 -0.68 11.66
C GLY A 69 6.53 -0.55 10.23
N HIS A 70 7.20 0.23 9.40
CA HIS A 70 6.73 0.50 8.04
C HIS A 70 6.95 -0.70 7.10
N TRP A 71 7.97 -1.53 7.34
CA TRP A 71 8.39 -2.57 6.41
C TRP A 71 7.82 -3.92 6.85
N VAL A 72 6.49 -4.03 6.85
CA VAL A 72 5.75 -5.17 7.41
C VAL A 72 6.21 -6.52 6.86
N HIS A 73 6.56 -6.59 5.57
CA HIS A 73 7.03 -7.80 4.90
C HIS A 73 8.45 -8.20 5.32
N ALA A 74 9.28 -7.25 5.74
CA ALA A 74 10.63 -7.52 6.24
C ALA A 74 10.62 -7.85 7.73
N GLU A 75 9.79 -7.16 8.52
CA GLU A 75 9.72 -7.31 9.98
C GLU A 75 8.88 -8.53 10.42
N LYS A 76 7.79 -8.83 9.72
CA LYS A 76 6.85 -9.94 10.00
C LYS A 76 6.58 -10.75 8.72
N PRO A 77 7.61 -11.38 8.13
CA PRO A 77 7.51 -12.00 6.80
C PRO A 77 6.49 -13.14 6.73
N ASN A 78 6.38 -13.95 7.80
CA ASN A 78 5.49 -15.10 7.82
C ASN A 78 4.03 -14.69 7.92
N GLU A 79 3.73 -13.74 8.82
CA GLU A 79 2.40 -13.18 9.02
C GLU A 79 1.95 -12.42 7.79
N PHE A 80 2.82 -11.58 7.22
CA PHE A 80 2.56 -10.90 5.94
C PHE A 80 2.21 -11.90 4.84
N LYS A 81 3.04 -12.95 4.66
CA LYS A 81 2.80 -14.00 3.65
C LYS A 81 1.46 -14.70 3.88
N GLN A 82 1.11 -15.00 5.13
CA GLN A 82 -0.13 -15.66 5.48
C GLN A 82 -1.34 -14.81 5.09
N LEU A 83 -1.34 -13.52 5.43
CA LEU A 83 -2.40 -12.57 5.07
C LEU A 83 -2.60 -12.49 3.55
N VAL A 84 -1.50 -12.31 2.81
CA VAL A 84 -1.53 -12.25 1.33
C VAL A 84 -2.06 -13.56 0.73
N THR A 85 -1.59 -14.70 1.24
CA THR A 85 -2.02 -16.03 0.74
C THR A 85 -3.50 -16.27 1.00
N ASN A 86 -4.00 -15.89 2.18
CA ASN A 86 -5.41 -16.04 2.54
C ASN A 86 -6.30 -15.18 1.65
N PHE A 87 -5.89 -13.93 1.41
CA PHE A 87 -6.63 -13.01 0.54
C PHE A 87 -6.73 -13.53 -0.90
N ILE A 88 -5.62 -13.97 -1.50
CA ILE A 88 -5.63 -14.51 -2.87
C ILE A 88 -6.50 -15.77 -2.99
N LYS A 89 -6.47 -16.65 -1.97
CA LYS A 89 -7.30 -17.87 -1.97
C LYS A 89 -8.80 -17.57 -1.83
N ALA A 90 -9.16 -16.53 -1.08
CA ALA A 90 -10.56 -16.15 -0.92
C ALA A 90 -11.17 -15.63 -2.23
N ASP A 91 -10.37 -14.94 -3.05
CA ASP A 91 -10.80 -14.34 -4.33
C ASP A 91 -10.84 -15.35 -5.50
N SER A 92 -10.32 -16.56 -5.32
CA SER A 92 -10.25 -17.59 -6.38
C SER A 92 -11.56 -18.38 -6.60
N HIS A 93 -12.73 -17.81 -6.34
CA HIS A 93 -14.05 -18.44 -6.53
C HIS A 93 -14.94 -17.58 -7.44
#